data_AF-A4A102-F1
#
_entry.id   AF-A4A102-F1
#
_cell.length_a   1.000
_cell.length_b   1.000
_cell.length_c   1.000
_cell.angle_alpha   90.00
_cell.angle_beta   90.00
_cell.angle_gamma   90.00
#
_symmetry.space_group_name_H-M   'P 1'
#
loop_
_entity.id
_entity.type
_entity.pdbx_description
1 polymer ?
#
loop_
_entity_poly.entity_id
_entity_poly.type
_entity_poly.pdbx_seq_one_letter_code
_entity_poly.pdbx_strand_id
1 'polypeptide(L)'
;MATFSRFGLAICLTVSWVSFSSAARPSDDYGIPQVAEINEQISVVWKDYGISPAPEAQDFEWVRRVYLDIIGRVPSVAELEEFQRDRGKDRKKNLVEKLLNDSAFTEEYARNWTTIWTNVLIGRNGGLDNNSQVSREGMQKYLRDSFARNKPYDQLVREVITSEGANAPGMPNFNGAVNFYMDKLAEDGVQATAKTAQIFLGVQVQCTQCHNHPFNSWKQDKFWELNAFFRQTRAQRDRGMEANNAMGMAMSLKNVDFRGESGNPSQAEIYYELRNGLIEVAYPTFIDGTNVNPNGMVSQVNRREELSKFVTDSKEMQEAIVNRIWGHFFGNGFTKPIDDMGPHNRASHPELLTYLGEEFRGASFNIKELIKWITLSQAYGLSSKITKGNEVDDPTIGESPKFSHFYLRQMDAEQLYESLIVATQAHKTRADYAEQERMKSMWMQQFTIAFGTDEGDEATTFNGTIPQALMMFNGDLIKEATSVKPGSFIATLAANGDDGKEAIRHLYMATVARRPTKNEMQAAGILVASHKGNTAAALQDVFWALLNSNEFILNH
;
A
#
# COMPACT_ATOMS: atom_id res chain seq x y z
N MET A 1 -2.00 19.69 93.28
CA MET A 1 -3.07 19.06 92.46
C MET A 1 -3.70 20.13 91.59
N ALA A 2 -3.32 20.18 90.31
CA ALA A 2 -4.12 20.74 89.21
C ALA A 2 -3.32 20.52 87.92
N THR A 3 -3.80 19.56 87.13
CA THR A 3 -3.34 19.12 85.83
C THR A 3 -3.56 20.19 84.76
N PHE A 4 -2.53 20.53 83.98
CA PHE A 4 -2.69 21.23 82.71
C PHE A 4 -2.39 20.27 81.55
N SER A 5 -3.45 19.97 80.79
CA SER A 5 -3.44 19.19 79.55
C SER A 5 -2.79 20.01 78.42
N ARG A 6 -1.82 19.42 77.72
CA ARG A 6 -1.30 19.93 76.44
C ARG A 6 -2.11 19.31 75.31
N PHE A 7 -2.93 20.10 74.63
CA PHE A 7 -3.44 19.75 73.30
C PHE A 7 -2.36 20.01 72.26
N GLY A 8 -1.82 18.94 71.67
CA GLY A 8 -1.00 19.00 70.46
C GLY A 8 -1.91 18.98 69.23
N LEU A 9 -1.86 20.05 68.42
CA LEU A 9 -2.54 20.12 67.14
C LEU A 9 -1.71 19.31 66.11
N ALA A 10 -2.17 18.10 65.76
CA ALA A 10 -1.57 17.33 64.67
C ALA A 10 -2.11 17.85 63.33
N ILE A 11 -1.27 18.55 62.57
CA ILE A 11 -1.57 18.94 61.18
C ILE A 11 -1.34 17.71 60.31
N CYS A 12 -2.44 17.07 59.90
CA CYS A 12 -2.43 15.98 58.93
C CYS A 12 -2.23 16.58 57.53
N LEU A 13 -0.99 16.59 57.03
CA LEU A 13 -0.68 16.90 55.63
C LEU A 13 -1.06 15.69 54.76
N THR A 14 -2.24 15.72 54.17
CA THR A 14 -2.61 14.79 53.10
C THR A 14 -1.85 15.15 51.83
N VAL A 15 -0.74 14.46 51.57
CA VAL A 15 -0.04 14.51 50.28
C VAL A 15 -0.94 13.82 49.26
N SER A 16 -1.74 14.61 48.56
CA SER A 16 -2.49 14.16 47.39
C SER A 16 -1.51 13.93 46.25
N TRP A 17 -1.27 12.67 45.91
CA TRP A 17 -0.55 12.30 44.69
C TRP A 17 -1.44 12.67 43.50
N VAL A 18 -1.22 13.87 42.94
CA VAL A 18 -1.75 14.22 41.63
C VAL A 18 -1.01 13.34 40.63
N SER A 19 -1.67 12.28 40.16
CA SER A 19 -1.24 11.57 38.97
C SER A 19 -1.35 12.57 37.80
N PHE A 20 -0.21 13.03 37.29
CA PHE A 20 -0.17 13.68 35.99
C PHE A 20 -0.56 12.63 34.95
N SER A 21 -1.85 12.59 34.61
CA SER A 21 -2.26 12.09 33.30
C SER A 21 -1.49 12.95 32.29
N SER A 22 -0.60 12.34 31.51
CA SER A 22 0.01 13.04 30.38
C SER A 22 -1.11 13.31 29.38
N ALA A 23 -1.76 14.47 29.50
CA ALA A 23 -2.58 14.99 28.43
C ALA A 23 -1.69 14.97 27.17
N ALA A 24 -2.13 14.24 26.15
CA ALA A 24 -1.46 14.23 24.85
C ALA A 24 -1.19 15.67 24.45
N ARG A 25 0.05 15.99 24.06
CA ARG A 25 0.30 17.29 23.41
C ARG A 25 -0.66 17.39 22.23
N PRO A 26 -1.31 18.54 21.99
CA PRO A 26 -2.04 18.75 20.75
C PRO A 26 -1.10 18.39 19.59
N SER A 27 -1.56 17.55 18.67
CA SER A 27 -0.78 17.24 17.47
C SER A 27 -0.50 18.54 16.72
N ASP A 28 0.74 18.72 16.27
CA ASP A 28 1.07 19.83 15.39
C ASP A 28 0.47 19.53 14.01
N ASP A 29 -0.43 20.38 13.53
CA ASP A 29 -0.99 20.27 12.17
C ASP A 29 0.01 20.79 11.12
N TYR A 30 1.18 21.28 11.56
CA TYR A 30 2.26 21.86 10.75
C TYR A 30 1.82 23.03 9.86
N GLY A 31 0.70 23.68 10.22
CA GLY A 31 0.03 24.70 9.42
C GLY A 31 -0.60 24.19 8.13
N ILE A 32 -0.91 22.89 8.03
CA ILE A 32 -1.53 22.25 6.86
C ILE A 32 -3.03 22.06 7.15
N PRO A 33 -3.93 22.79 6.46
CA PRO A 33 -5.37 22.74 6.73
C PRO A 33 -5.96 21.31 6.64
N GLN A 34 -5.51 20.53 5.67
CA GLN A 34 -5.99 19.16 5.47
C GLN A 34 -5.59 18.23 6.62
N VAL A 35 -4.43 18.46 7.25
CA VAL A 35 -4.01 17.72 8.45
C VAL A 35 -4.87 18.10 9.65
N ALA A 36 -5.15 19.39 9.82
CA ALA A 36 -6.04 19.88 10.87
C ALA A 36 -7.46 19.29 10.74
N GLU A 37 -8.00 19.26 9.52
CA GLU A 37 -9.33 18.68 9.27
C GLU A 37 -9.36 17.16 9.53
N ILE A 38 -8.33 16.41 9.10
CA ILE A 38 -8.20 14.99 9.45
C ILE A 38 -8.24 14.82 10.98
N ASN A 39 -7.46 15.60 11.71
CA ASN A 39 -7.36 15.49 13.16
C ASN A 39 -8.70 15.83 13.83
N GLU A 40 -9.38 16.86 13.35
CA GLU A 40 -10.70 17.26 13.87
C GLU A 40 -11.74 16.16 13.65
N GLN A 41 -11.92 15.69 12.41
CA GLN A 41 -12.94 14.70 12.04
C GLN A 41 -12.73 13.36 12.74
N ILE A 42 -11.49 12.89 12.85
CA ILE A 42 -11.18 11.67 13.61
C ILE A 42 -11.48 11.88 15.11
N SER A 43 -11.17 13.05 15.68
CA SER A 43 -11.42 13.33 17.09
C SER A 43 -12.91 13.39 17.44
N VAL A 44 -13.76 13.80 16.50
CA VAL A 44 -15.23 13.80 16.66
C VAL A 44 -15.70 12.36 16.88
N VAL A 45 -15.26 11.43 16.05
CA VAL A 45 -15.61 10.00 16.19
C VAL A 45 -15.13 9.44 17.52
N TRP A 46 -13.92 9.77 17.98
CA TRP A 46 -13.46 9.33 19.31
C TRP A 46 -14.38 9.84 20.43
N LYS A 47 -14.82 11.10 20.38
CA LYS A 47 -15.73 11.68 21.37
C LYS A 47 -17.09 11.01 21.35
N ASP A 48 -17.66 10.80 20.17
CA ASP A 48 -18.99 10.19 19.99
C ASP A 48 -19.05 8.77 20.52
N TYR A 49 -17.96 8.00 20.35
CA TYR A 49 -17.84 6.64 20.85
C TYR A 49 -17.24 6.54 22.27
N GLY A 50 -16.88 7.66 22.90
CA GLY A 50 -16.26 7.67 24.23
C GLY A 50 -14.87 7.00 24.27
N ILE A 51 -14.16 6.99 23.14
CA ILE A 51 -12.84 6.37 22.97
C ILE A 51 -11.75 7.35 23.40
N SER A 52 -10.78 6.85 24.16
CA SER A 52 -9.53 7.56 24.43
C SER A 52 -8.42 6.99 23.55
N PRO A 53 -7.85 7.76 22.60
CA PRO A 53 -6.85 7.24 21.68
C PRO A 53 -5.56 6.82 22.40
N ALA A 54 -4.78 5.98 21.73
CA ALA A 54 -3.44 5.61 22.17
C ALA A 54 -2.54 6.86 22.31
N PRO A 55 -1.47 6.81 23.12
CA PRO A 55 -0.48 7.87 23.13
C PRO A 55 0.23 7.98 21.77
N GLU A 56 0.88 9.12 21.53
CA GLU A 56 1.75 9.30 20.36
C GLU A 56 2.85 8.22 20.33
N ALA A 57 3.11 7.68 19.14
CA ALA A 57 4.19 6.74 18.88
C ALA A 57 5.54 7.35 19.26
N GLN A 58 6.48 6.49 19.67
CA GLN A 58 7.85 6.97 19.85
C GLN A 58 8.43 7.43 18.51
N ASP A 59 9.36 8.40 18.55
CA ASP A 59 9.96 8.99 17.35
C ASP A 59 10.39 7.93 16.33
N PHE A 60 11.15 6.91 16.74
CA PHE A 60 11.63 5.91 15.80
C PHE A 60 10.60 4.85 15.39
N GLU A 61 9.56 4.63 16.21
CA GLU A 61 8.39 3.81 15.82
C GLU A 61 7.69 4.49 14.63
N TRP A 62 7.42 5.80 14.74
CA TRP A 62 6.86 6.60 13.65
C TRP A 62 7.80 6.69 12.43
N VAL A 63 9.10 6.90 12.62
CA VAL A 63 10.06 6.96 11.51
C VAL A 63 10.09 5.63 10.75
N ARG A 64 10.15 4.50 11.47
CA ARG A 64 10.12 3.17 10.85
C ARG A 64 8.90 3.02 9.93
N ARG A 65 7.73 3.37 10.46
CA ARG A 65 6.44 3.29 9.77
C ARG A 65 6.43 4.12 8.50
N VAL A 66 6.85 5.38 8.58
CA VAL A 66 6.91 6.30 7.42
C VAL A 66 7.86 5.79 6.34
N TYR A 67 9.03 5.26 6.70
CA TYR A 67 9.97 4.68 5.73
C TYR A 67 9.37 3.46 5.03
N LEU A 68 8.72 2.57 5.78
CA LEU A 68 8.06 1.38 5.21
C LEU A 68 6.95 1.76 4.25
N ASP A 69 6.11 2.71 4.64
CA ASP A 69 4.90 3.03 3.87
C ASP A 69 5.16 3.90 2.66
N ILE A 70 6.12 4.84 2.73
CA ILE A 70 6.44 5.75 1.63
C ILE A 70 7.40 5.09 0.62
N ILE A 71 8.49 4.48 1.08
CA ILE A 71 9.58 3.98 0.22
C ILE A 71 9.82 2.46 0.29
N GLY A 72 8.99 1.73 1.05
CA GLY A 72 8.94 0.28 0.99
C GLY A 72 10.06 -0.43 1.74
N ARG A 73 10.71 0.20 2.73
CA ARG A 73 11.79 -0.43 3.52
C ARG A 73 11.95 0.19 4.90
N VAL A 74 12.64 -0.49 5.81
CA VAL A 74 13.06 0.11 7.09
C VAL A 74 14.12 1.22 6.89
N PRO A 75 14.22 2.19 7.82
CA PRO A 75 15.30 3.18 7.80
C PRO A 75 16.65 2.53 8.12
N SER A 76 17.71 3.05 7.52
CA SER A 76 19.09 2.74 7.91
C SER A 76 19.45 3.42 9.23
N VAL A 77 20.50 2.94 9.89
CA VAL A 77 20.99 3.54 11.15
C VAL A 77 21.40 5.00 10.95
N ALA A 78 22.01 5.34 9.81
CA ALA A 78 22.42 6.70 9.50
C ALA A 78 21.21 7.66 9.35
N GLU A 79 20.14 7.19 8.72
CA GLU A 79 18.88 7.94 8.58
C GLU A 79 18.19 8.16 9.93
N LEU A 80 18.19 7.15 10.81
CA LEU A 80 17.69 7.28 12.19
C LEU A 80 18.49 8.32 12.99
N GLU A 81 19.82 8.28 12.87
CA GLU A 81 20.71 9.24 13.52
C GLU A 81 20.57 10.66 12.96
N GLU A 82 20.31 10.80 11.66
CA GLU A 82 19.99 12.07 11.04
C GLU A 82 18.69 12.65 11.60
N PHE A 83 17.62 11.85 11.63
CA PHE A 83 16.34 12.29 12.21
C PHE A 83 16.47 12.65 13.69
N GLN A 84 17.30 11.93 14.45
CA GLN A 84 17.54 12.21 15.87
C GLN A 84 18.31 13.51 16.11
N ARG A 85 19.14 13.94 15.14
CA ARG A 85 19.89 15.20 15.20
C ARG A 85 19.01 16.41 14.90
N ASP A 86 17.95 16.25 14.11
CA ASP A 86 16.96 17.29 13.91
C ASP A 86 16.13 17.51 15.19
N ARG A 87 16.21 18.72 15.74
CA ARG A 87 15.47 19.17 16.93
C ARG A 87 14.41 20.22 16.59
N GLY A 88 14.18 20.48 15.31
CA GLY A 88 13.14 21.39 14.84
C GLY A 88 11.74 20.89 15.16
N LYS A 89 10.80 21.81 15.34
CA LYS A 89 9.37 21.50 15.52
C LYS A 89 8.79 20.77 14.30
N ASP A 90 9.29 21.08 13.11
CA ASP A 90 8.81 20.54 11.84
C ASP A 90 9.56 19.27 11.40
N ARG A 91 10.36 18.62 12.27
CA ARG A 91 11.22 17.48 11.88
C ARG A 91 10.47 16.30 11.24
N LYS A 92 9.24 16.02 11.67
CA LYS A 92 8.38 14.99 11.07
C LYS A 92 7.96 15.38 9.65
N LYS A 93 7.48 16.62 9.47
CA LYS A 93 7.19 17.21 8.16
C LYS A 93 8.42 17.22 7.25
N ASN A 94 9.57 17.65 7.74
CA ASN A 94 10.82 17.67 6.97
C ASN A 94 11.20 16.27 6.49
N LEU A 95 11.05 15.24 7.33
CA LEU A 95 11.33 13.86 6.93
C LEU A 95 10.37 13.39 5.84
N VAL A 96 9.07 13.63 5.99
CA VAL A 96 8.07 13.27 4.97
C VAL A 96 8.36 13.98 3.66
N GLU A 97 8.65 15.28 3.68
CA GLU A 97 9.03 16.04 2.48
C GLU A 97 10.31 15.50 1.84
N LYS A 98 11.32 15.11 2.64
CA LYS A 98 12.56 14.51 2.15
C LYS A 98 12.28 13.19 1.42
N LEU A 99 11.51 12.29 2.03
CA LEU A 99 11.20 10.97 1.44
C LEU A 99 10.36 11.08 0.16
N LEU A 100 9.47 12.08 0.09
CA LEU A 100 8.60 12.28 -1.06
C LEU A 100 9.30 13.02 -2.21
N ASN A 101 10.17 13.99 -1.92
CA ASN A 101 10.61 14.97 -2.93
C ASN A 101 12.13 15.05 -3.13
N ASP A 102 12.95 14.53 -2.22
CA ASP A 102 14.40 14.56 -2.42
C ASP A 102 14.81 13.57 -3.53
N SER A 103 15.71 14.03 -4.39
CA SER A 103 16.37 13.23 -5.42
C SER A 103 17.00 11.95 -4.87
N ALA A 104 17.48 11.96 -3.62
CA ALA A 104 18.08 10.80 -2.97
C ALA A 104 17.08 9.64 -2.77
N PHE A 105 15.78 9.93 -2.66
CA PHE A 105 14.73 8.93 -2.41
C PHE A 105 13.81 8.69 -3.62
N THR A 106 13.96 9.45 -4.70
CA THR A 106 13.06 9.38 -5.86
C THR A 106 12.98 7.98 -6.47
N GLU A 107 14.11 7.27 -6.58
CA GLU A 107 14.14 5.91 -7.11
C GLU A 107 13.49 4.89 -6.16
N GLU A 108 13.69 5.02 -4.86
CA GLU A 108 13.08 4.12 -3.87
C GLU A 108 11.56 4.34 -3.79
N TYR A 109 11.12 5.61 -3.79
CA TYR A 109 9.73 5.98 -3.91
C TYR A 109 9.12 5.39 -5.19
N ALA A 110 9.72 5.66 -6.36
CA ALA A 110 9.19 5.18 -7.62
C ALA A 110 9.12 3.65 -7.67
N ARG A 111 10.14 2.93 -7.17
CA ARG A 111 10.15 1.46 -7.07
C ARG A 111 9.03 0.93 -6.19
N ASN A 112 8.84 1.50 -5.00
CA ASN A 112 7.80 1.07 -4.05
C ASN A 112 6.40 1.24 -4.66
N TRP A 113 6.09 2.44 -5.14
CA TRP A 113 4.77 2.73 -5.72
C TRP A 113 4.54 2.00 -7.05
N THR A 114 5.58 1.74 -7.85
CA THR A 114 5.49 0.85 -9.01
C THR A 114 5.11 -0.55 -8.61
N THR A 115 5.71 -1.10 -7.56
CA THR A 115 5.40 -2.46 -7.06
C THR A 115 3.93 -2.54 -6.65
N ILE A 116 3.49 -1.62 -5.79
CA ILE A 116 2.11 -1.54 -5.28
C ILE A 116 1.12 -1.47 -6.45
N TRP A 117 1.31 -0.52 -7.37
CA TRP A 117 0.35 -0.31 -8.47
C TRP A 117 0.43 -1.35 -9.56
N THR A 118 1.56 -2.03 -9.74
CA THR A 118 1.62 -3.20 -10.63
C THR A 118 0.74 -4.31 -10.07
N ASN A 119 0.79 -4.55 -8.75
CA ASN A 119 -0.06 -5.54 -8.10
C ASN A 119 -1.55 -5.16 -8.15
N VAL A 120 -1.89 -3.89 -7.94
CA VAL A 120 -3.29 -3.40 -8.07
C VAL A 120 -3.82 -3.57 -9.51
N LEU A 121 -3.04 -3.19 -10.52
CA LEU A 121 -3.54 -3.13 -11.90
C LEU A 121 -3.57 -4.48 -12.61
N ILE A 122 -2.56 -5.33 -12.39
CA ILE A 122 -2.42 -6.60 -13.13
C ILE A 122 -2.28 -7.81 -12.20
N GLY A 123 -2.48 -7.64 -10.90
CA GLY A 123 -2.27 -8.70 -9.91
C GLY A 123 -0.80 -9.04 -9.73
N ARG A 124 -0.52 -9.89 -8.75
CA ARG A 124 0.84 -10.38 -8.46
C ARG A 124 1.36 -11.35 -9.54
N ASN A 125 0.45 -12.10 -10.16
CA ASN A 125 0.78 -13.12 -11.17
C ASN A 125 0.67 -12.61 -12.61
N GLY A 126 0.17 -11.39 -12.84
CA GLY A 126 0.03 -10.84 -14.19
C GLY A 126 1.36 -10.79 -14.92
N GLY A 127 1.44 -11.47 -16.06
CA GLY A 127 2.65 -11.57 -16.88
C GLY A 127 3.70 -12.57 -16.38
N LEU A 128 3.41 -13.41 -15.37
CA LEU A 128 4.32 -14.47 -14.91
C LEU A 128 4.04 -15.83 -15.58
N ASP A 129 2.83 -16.03 -16.11
CA ASP A 129 2.43 -17.28 -16.74
C ASP A 129 2.89 -17.41 -18.19
N ASN A 130 3.16 -18.65 -18.61
CA ASN A 130 3.71 -18.92 -19.94
C ASN A 130 2.83 -18.45 -21.12
N ASN A 131 1.53 -18.28 -20.88
CA ASN A 131 0.54 -17.90 -21.88
C ASN A 131 -0.05 -16.48 -21.65
N SER A 132 0.47 -15.71 -20.70
CA SER A 132 -0.05 -14.38 -20.41
C SER A 132 0.22 -13.42 -21.57
N GLN A 133 -0.78 -12.58 -21.90
CA GLN A 133 -0.62 -11.50 -22.87
C GLN A 133 -0.06 -10.22 -22.22
N VAL A 134 0.08 -10.23 -20.90
CA VAL A 134 0.60 -9.11 -20.10
C VAL A 134 2.13 -9.14 -20.11
N SER A 135 2.73 -7.99 -20.43
CA SER A 135 4.12 -7.68 -20.11
C SER A 135 4.18 -6.98 -18.75
N ARG A 136 4.56 -7.70 -17.70
CA ARG A 136 4.77 -7.12 -16.37
C ARG A 136 5.84 -6.03 -16.39
N GLU A 137 6.94 -6.28 -17.10
CA GLU A 137 8.01 -5.31 -17.32
C GLU A 137 7.50 -4.04 -18.01
N GLY A 138 6.63 -4.18 -19.01
CA GLY A 138 5.99 -3.06 -19.69
C GLY A 138 5.16 -2.20 -18.73
N MET A 139 4.32 -2.83 -17.90
CA MET A 139 3.55 -2.14 -16.86
C MET A 139 4.46 -1.44 -15.84
N GLN A 140 5.46 -2.15 -15.31
CA GLN A 140 6.41 -1.61 -14.34
C GLN A 140 7.19 -0.42 -14.90
N LYS A 141 7.62 -0.49 -16.16
CA LYS A 141 8.29 0.63 -16.83
C LYS A 141 7.39 1.87 -16.88
N TYR A 142 6.14 1.71 -17.31
CA TYR A 142 5.17 2.81 -17.37
C TYR A 142 4.91 3.44 -15.99
N LEU A 143 4.67 2.61 -14.97
CA LEU A 143 4.38 3.07 -13.62
C LEU A 143 5.60 3.74 -12.98
N ARG A 144 6.80 3.19 -13.15
CA ARG A 144 8.04 3.81 -12.66
C ARG A 144 8.24 5.20 -13.24
N ASP A 145 8.09 5.32 -14.55
CA ASP A 145 8.16 6.60 -15.25
C ASP A 145 7.09 7.60 -14.72
N SER A 146 5.90 7.10 -14.38
CA SER A 146 4.80 7.91 -13.85
C SER A 146 5.06 8.39 -12.42
N PHE A 147 5.48 7.52 -11.51
CA PHE A 147 5.74 7.87 -10.10
C PHE A 147 7.01 8.71 -9.92
N ALA A 148 8.08 8.42 -10.68
CA ALA A 148 9.31 9.21 -10.64
C ALA A 148 9.08 10.67 -11.03
N ARG A 149 8.13 10.93 -11.94
CA ARG A 149 7.77 12.28 -12.40
C ARG A 149 6.60 12.90 -11.63
N ASN A 150 6.09 12.22 -10.60
CA ASN A 150 4.90 12.64 -9.85
C ASN A 150 3.69 12.94 -10.76
N LYS A 151 3.39 12.03 -11.71
CA LYS A 151 2.26 12.18 -12.63
C LYS A 151 0.95 12.32 -11.82
N PRO A 152 0.10 13.32 -12.13
CA PRO A 152 -1.24 13.42 -11.57
C PRO A 152 -2.05 12.13 -11.74
N TYR A 153 -2.80 11.74 -10.70
CA TYR A 153 -3.53 10.47 -10.71
C TYR A 153 -4.61 10.41 -11.80
N ASP A 154 -5.34 11.50 -12.03
CA ASP A 154 -6.33 11.61 -13.12
C ASP A 154 -5.70 11.37 -14.51
N GLN A 155 -4.49 11.89 -14.72
CA GLN A 155 -3.74 11.64 -15.95
C GLN A 155 -3.32 10.16 -16.05
N LEU A 156 -2.87 9.55 -14.96
CA LEU A 156 -2.55 8.11 -14.93
C LEU A 156 -3.79 7.27 -15.28
N VAL A 157 -4.94 7.56 -14.67
CA VAL A 157 -6.21 6.87 -14.94
C VAL A 157 -6.63 7.04 -16.39
N ARG A 158 -6.56 8.26 -16.93
CA ARG A 158 -6.85 8.54 -18.34
C ARG A 158 -5.97 7.72 -19.27
N GLU A 159 -4.66 7.75 -19.06
CA GLU A 159 -3.71 7.01 -19.89
C GLU A 159 -3.93 5.50 -19.82
N VAL A 160 -4.32 4.95 -18.66
CA VAL A 160 -4.65 3.53 -18.53
C VAL A 160 -5.95 3.19 -19.28
N ILE A 161 -7.03 3.94 -19.05
CA ILE A 161 -8.34 3.66 -19.66
C ILE A 161 -8.29 3.77 -21.18
N THR A 162 -7.60 4.80 -21.70
CA THR A 162 -7.54 5.12 -23.14
C THR A 162 -6.40 4.42 -23.86
N SER A 163 -5.56 3.65 -23.15
CA SER A 163 -4.33 3.06 -23.69
C SER A 163 -4.54 2.31 -25.01
N GLU A 164 -3.62 2.52 -25.95
CA GLU A 164 -3.42 1.76 -27.19
C GLU A 164 -1.92 1.64 -27.44
N GLY A 165 -1.51 0.64 -28.22
CA GLY A 165 -0.11 0.42 -28.58
C GLY A 165 0.44 -0.93 -28.12
N ALA A 166 1.77 -1.07 -28.23
CA ALA A 166 2.48 -2.31 -27.93
C ALA A 166 2.73 -2.48 -26.42
N ASN A 167 2.60 -3.72 -25.94
CA ASN A 167 2.65 -4.03 -24.52
C ASN A 167 4.05 -4.08 -23.90
N ALA A 168 5.09 -4.42 -24.68
CA ALA A 168 6.42 -4.72 -24.17
C ALA A 168 7.47 -3.64 -24.54
N PRO A 169 8.43 -3.34 -23.64
CA PRO A 169 9.51 -2.39 -23.91
C PRO A 169 10.31 -2.73 -25.17
N GLY A 170 10.80 -1.69 -25.85
CA GLY A 170 11.59 -1.85 -27.08
C GLY A 170 10.77 -2.07 -28.36
N MET A 171 9.45 -2.27 -28.25
CA MET A 171 8.56 -2.36 -29.40
C MET A 171 8.19 -0.97 -29.98
N PRO A 172 7.92 -0.86 -31.29
CA PRO A 172 7.32 0.33 -31.88
C PRO A 172 5.98 0.67 -31.23
N ASN A 173 5.73 1.95 -30.97
CA ASN A 173 4.52 2.42 -30.28
C ASN A 173 4.29 1.77 -28.90
N PHE A 174 5.38 1.48 -28.17
CA PHE A 174 5.30 0.97 -26.80
C PHE A 174 4.47 1.89 -25.91
N ASN A 175 3.50 1.29 -25.23
CA ASN A 175 2.71 1.93 -24.19
C ASN A 175 2.45 0.92 -23.07
N GLY A 176 3.22 0.99 -22.00
CA GLY A 176 3.10 0.01 -20.90
C GLY A 176 1.74 -0.01 -20.20
N ALA A 177 0.94 1.06 -20.30
CA ALA A 177 -0.39 1.15 -19.69
C ALA A 177 -1.39 0.13 -20.28
N VAL A 178 -1.19 -0.30 -21.53
CA VAL A 178 -2.05 -1.29 -22.22
C VAL A 178 -2.13 -2.63 -21.49
N ASN A 179 -1.11 -2.95 -20.68
CA ASN A 179 -1.03 -4.18 -19.92
C ASN A 179 -2.16 -4.33 -18.89
N PHE A 180 -2.84 -3.24 -18.52
CA PHE A 180 -4.04 -3.32 -17.70
C PHE A 180 -5.13 -4.17 -18.37
N TYR A 181 -5.32 -4.06 -19.69
CA TYR A 181 -6.42 -4.73 -20.41
C TYR A 181 -6.04 -6.04 -21.10
N MET A 182 -4.75 -6.35 -21.29
CA MET A 182 -4.29 -7.49 -22.11
C MET A 182 -5.02 -8.82 -21.82
N ASP A 183 -5.02 -9.26 -20.55
CA ASP A 183 -5.71 -10.49 -20.14
C ASP A 183 -7.16 -10.25 -19.66
N LYS A 184 -7.65 -9.00 -19.68
CA LYS A 184 -8.99 -8.61 -19.18
C LYS A 184 -10.04 -8.44 -20.28
N LEU A 185 -9.66 -8.56 -21.54
CA LEU A 185 -10.55 -8.47 -22.71
C LEU A 185 -11.08 -9.84 -23.18
N ALA A 186 -10.67 -10.93 -22.54
CA ALA A 186 -11.33 -12.22 -22.69
C ALA A 186 -12.80 -12.13 -22.26
N GLU A 187 -13.61 -13.09 -22.72
CA GLU A 187 -15.05 -13.15 -22.40
C GLU A 187 -15.73 -11.80 -22.60
N ASP A 188 -15.49 -11.19 -23.76
CA ASP A 188 -16.16 -9.96 -24.15
C ASP A 188 -15.92 -8.75 -23.23
N GLY A 189 -14.82 -8.76 -22.49
CA GLY A 189 -14.40 -7.65 -21.64
C GLY A 189 -15.03 -7.64 -20.26
N VAL A 190 -15.60 -8.76 -19.79
CA VAL A 190 -16.18 -8.91 -18.44
C VAL A 190 -15.19 -8.47 -17.35
N GLN A 191 -13.95 -8.93 -17.42
CA GLN A 191 -12.92 -8.57 -16.44
C GLN A 191 -12.48 -7.09 -16.57
N ALA A 192 -12.44 -6.55 -17.79
CA ALA A 192 -12.18 -5.13 -18.01
C ALA A 192 -13.25 -4.25 -17.36
N THR A 193 -14.52 -4.62 -17.49
CA THR A 193 -15.66 -3.98 -16.82
C THR A 193 -15.49 -3.97 -15.30
N ALA A 194 -15.34 -5.17 -14.72
CA ALA A 194 -15.26 -5.33 -13.27
C ALA A 194 -14.07 -4.57 -12.68
N LYS A 195 -12.87 -4.76 -13.25
CA LYS A 195 -11.64 -4.16 -12.70
C LYS A 195 -11.55 -2.65 -12.92
N THR A 196 -12.10 -2.12 -14.01
CA THR A 196 -12.14 -0.66 -14.20
C THR A 196 -13.04 0.00 -13.15
N ALA A 197 -14.22 -0.56 -12.90
CA ALA A 197 -15.15 -0.05 -11.89
C ALA A 197 -14.58 -0.19 -10.45
N GLN A 198 -14.07 -1.38 -10.12
CA GLN A 198 -13.51 -1.68 -8.81
C GLN A 198 -12.31 -0.78 -8.48
N ILE A 199 -11.34 -0.66 -9.40
CA ILE A 199 -10.07 0.03 -9.11
C ILE A 199 -10.24 1.55 -9.18
N PHE A 200 -10.93 2.06 -10.19
CA PHE A 200 -10.96 3.51 -10.47
C PHE A 200 -12.20 4.23 -9.96
N LEU A 201 -13.30 3.52 -9.69
CA LEU A 201 -14.53 4.11 -9.13
C LEU A 201 -14.83 3.57 -7.73
N GLY A 202 -14.09 2.58 -7.23
CA GLY A 202 -14.31 1.99 -5.91
C GLY A 202 -15.65 1.28 -5.80
N VAL A 203 -16.20 0.78 -6.91
CA VAL A 203 -17.52 0.11 -6.93
C VAL A 203 -17.41 -1.30 -7.52
N GLN A 204 -18.06 -2.25 -6.85
CA GLN A 204 -18.09 -3.65 -7.28
C GLN A 204 -19.33 -3.96 -8.12
N VAL A 205 -19.18 -3.90 -9.44
CA VAL A 205 -20.25 -4.22 -10.42
C VAL A 205 -20.33 -5.72 -10.73
N GLN A 206 -19.33 -6.54 -10.38
CA GLN A 206 -19.24 -7.91 -10.89
C GLN A 206 -20.39 -8.82 -10.46
N CYS A 207 -20.96 -8.61 -9.26
CA CYS A 207 -22.14 -9.34 -8.81
C CYS A 207 -23.35 -9.09 -9.73
N THR A 208 -23.42 -7.90 -10.34
CA THR A 208 -24.48 -7.56 -11.28
C THR A 208 -24.27 -8.09 -12.69
N GLN A 209 -23.21 -8.86 -12.96
CA GLN A 209 -23.08 -9.57 -14.23
C GLN A 209 -24.23 -10.59 -14.44
N CYS A 210 -24.60 -11.30 -13.38
CA CYS A 210 -25.50 -12.46 -13.44
C CYS A 210 -26.83 -12.28 -12.69
N HIS A 211 -26.98 -11.25 -11.86
CA HIS A 211 -28.22 -10.98 -11.12
C HIS A 211 -28.32 -9.54 -10.62
N ASN A 212 -29.50 -9.11 -10.16
CA ASN A 212 -29.62 -7.80 -9.50
C ASN A 212 -28.88 -7.84 -8.15
N HIS A 213 -28.27 -6.71 -7.77
CA HIS A 213 -27.54 -6.63 -6.53
C HIS A 213 -28.48 -6.88 -5.34
N PRO A 214 -28.08 -7.70 -4.34
CA PRO A 214 -28.96 -8.08 -3.23
C PRO A 214 -29.21 -6.94 -2.23
N PHE A 215 -28.31 -5.95 -2.15
CA PHE A 215 -28.30 -4.93 -1.09
C PHE A 215 -28.40 -3.48 -1.59
N ASN A 216 -28.45 -3.26 -2.90
CA ASN A 216 -28.59 -1.92 -3.46
C ASN A 216 -29.51 -1.95 -4.70
N SER A 217 -29.76 -0.79 -5.32
CA SER A 217 -30.70 -0.66 -6.43
C SER A 217 -30.14 -1.09 -7.80
N TRP A 218 -28.87 -1.48 -7.87
CA TRP A 218 -28.25 -1.84 -9.14
C TRP A 218 -28.80 -3.16 -9.66
N LYS A 219 -29.19 -3.14 -10.93
CA LYS A 219 -29.71 -4.30 -11.64
C LYS A 219 -28.63 -4.85 -12.56
N GLN A 220 -28.94 -5.99 -13.18
CA GLN A 220 -28.04 -6.68 -14.09
C GLN A 220 -27.63 -5.79 -15.29
N ASP A 221 -28.52 -4.90 -15.73
CA ASP A 221 -28.28 -3.93 -16.81
C ASP A 221 -27.01 -3.10 -16.59
N LYS A 222 -26.74 -2.64 -15.36
CA LYS A 222 -25.60 -1.76 -15.04
C LYS A 222 -24.25 -2.37 -15.40
N PHE A 223 -24.09 -3.67 -15.21
CA PHE A 223 -22.85 -4.35 -15.60
C PHE A 223 -22.67 -4.32 -17.12
N TRP A 224 -23.72 -4.65 -17.86
CA TRP A 224 -23.66 -4.76 -19.32
C TRP A 224 -23.57 -3.39 -19.97
N GLU A 225 -24.27 -2.38 -19.45
CA GLU A 225 -24.13 -0.97 -19.86
C GLU A 225 -22.68 -0.49 -19.79
N LEU A 226 -21.97 -0.80 -18.68
CA LEU A 226 -20.56 -0.49 -18.53
C LEU A 226 -19.66 -1.38 -19.41
N ASN A 227 -20.03 -2.65 -19.60
CA ASN A 227 -19.30 -3.56 -20.49
C ASN A 227 -19.29 -3.09 -21.94
N ALA A 228 -20.34 -2.40 -22.38
CA ALA A 228 -20.46 -1.86 -23.74
C ALA A 228 -19.27 -0.95 -24.12
N PHE A 229 -18.61 -0.31 -23.15
CA PHE A 229 -17.45 0.55 -23.37
C PHE A 229 -16.20 -0.20 -23.82
N PHE A 230 -16.07 -1.49 -23.48
CA PHE A 230 -14.92 -2.32 -23.80
C PHE A 230 -15.10 -3.12 -25.10
N ARG A 231 -16.32 -3.16 -25.66
CA ARG A 231 -16.63 -3.92 -26.88
C ARG A 231 -15.89 -3.41 -28.12
N GLN A 232 -15.44 -2.16 -28.11
CA GLN A 232 -14.58 -1.56 -29.14
C GLN A 232 -13.07 -1.80 -28.93
N THR A 233 -12.64 -2.71 -28.06
CA THR A 233 -11.20 -2.90 -27.77
C THR A 233 -10.77 -4.34 -27.99
N ARG A 234 -9.59 -4.56 -28.60
CA ARG A 234 -9.01 -5.90 -28.78
C ARG A 234 -7.53 -5.91 -28.41
N ALA A 235 -7.13 -6.95 -27.69
CA ALA A 235 -5.74 -7.38 -27.61
C ALA A 235 -5.45 -8.29 -28.81
N GLN A 236 -4.41 -7.99 -29.58
CA GLN A 236 -4.07 -8.74 -30.77
C GLN A 236 -2.57 -9.00 -30.88
N ARG A 237 -2.22 -10.13 -31.49
CA ARG A 237 -0.83 -10.46 -31.83
C ARG A 237 -0.38 -9.61 -33.01
N ASP A 238 0.77 -8.95 -32.87
CA ASP A 238 1.40 -8.27 -33.99
C ASP A 238 2.28 -9.26 -34.76
N ARG A 239 1.80 -9.70 -35.92
CA ARG A 239 2.54 -10.62 -36.80
C ARG A 239 3.79 -9.93 -37.35
N GLY A 240 4.95 -10.55 -37.16
CA GLY A 240 6.23 -10.08 -37.70
C GLY A 240 7.06 -9.17 -36.79
N MET A 241 6.65 -8.98 -35.53
CA MET A 241 7.48 -8.33 -34.51
C MET A 241 8.05 -9.37 -33.55
N GLU A 242 9.38 -9.48 -33.49
CA GLU A 242 10.06 -10.23 -32.44
C GLU A 242 10.11 -9.36 -31.18
N ALA A 243 9.51 -9.83 -30.09
CA ALA A 243 9.74 -9.24 -28.78
C ALA A 243 11.14 -9.68 -28.32
N ASN A 244 12.03 -8.74 -27.99
CA ASN A 244 13.36 -9.02 -27.42
C ASN A 244 13.29 -9.45 -25.93
N ASN A 245 12.24 -10.18 -25.55
CA ASN A 245 12.10 -10.77 -24.22
C ASN A 245 11.88 -12.28 -24.33
N ALA A 246 12.07 -12.99 -23.22
CA ALA A 246 12.28 -14.44 -23.14
C ALA A 246 11.16 -15.34 -23.70
N MET A 247 10.06 -14.78 -24.24
CA MET A 247 8.83 -15.51 -24.54
C MET A 247 8.13 -15.16 -25.87
N GLY A 248 8.59 -14.16 -26.63
CA GLY A 248 8.31 -14.08 -28.08
C GLY A 248 6.88 -13.81 -28.56
N MET A 249 5.97 -13.24 -27.75
CA MET A 249 4.63 -12.82 -28.24
C MET A 249 4.44 -11.30 -28.15
N ALA A 250 4.70 -10.61 -29.26
CA ALA A 250 4.37 -9.21 -29.45
C ALA A 250 2.84 -9.01 -29.44
N MET A 251 2.33 -8.30 -28.43
CA MET A 251 0.90 -7.97 -28.31
C MET A 251 0.69 -6.45 -28.42
N SER A 252 -0.42 -6.05 -29.03
CA SER A 252 -0.90 -4.68 -28.99
C SER A 252 -2.37 -4.57 -28.63
N LEU A 253 -2.71 -3.46 -27.97
CA LEU A 253 -4.07 -3.08 -27.67
C LEU A 253 -4.52 -2.04 -28.70
N LYS A 254 -5.68 -2.27 -29.31
CA LYS A 254 -6.25 -1.35 -30.29
C LYS A 254 -7.74 -1.18 -30.10
N ASN A 255 -8.21 0.01 -30.38
CA ASN A 255 -9.61 0.26 -30.62
C ASN A 255 -10.00 -0.29 -32.01
N VAL A 256 -11.13 -0.98 -32.08
CA VAL A 256 -11.70 -1.57 -33.29
C VAL A 256 -13.19 -1.30 -33.34
N ASP A 257 -13.73 -1.22 -34.56
CA ASP A 257 -15.17 -1.07 -34.74
C ASP A 257 -15.92 -2.27 -34.15
N PHE A 258 -17.00 -1.99 -33.43
CA PHE A 258 -17.90 -2.99 -32.87
C PHE A 258 -19.27 -2.85 -33.53
N ARG A 259 -19.65 -3.78 -34.41
CA ARG A 259 -20.91 -3.65 -35.16
C ARG A 259 -22.17 -3.97 -34.35
N GLY A 260 -22.06 -4.28 -33.05
CA GLY A 260 -23.16 -4.87 -32.29
C GLY A 260 -23.38 -6.34 -32.60
N GLU A 261 -24.12 -7.01 -31.73
CA GLU A 261 -24.40 -8.44 -31.88
C GLU A 261 -25.43 -8.75 -32.98
N SER A 262 -26.25 -7.77 -33.38
CA SER A 262 -27.08 -7.85 -34.60
C SER A 262 -26.34 -7.44 -35.88
N GLY A 263 -25.12 -6.91 -35.76
CA GLY A 263 -24.34 -6.38 -36.89
C GLY A 263 -24.74 -4.98 -37.36
N ASN A 264 -25.60 -4.25 -36.62
CA ASN A 264 -25.93 -2.84 -36.86
C ASN A 264 -24.97 -1.86 -36.14
N PRO A 265 -23.97 -1.27 -36.82
CA PRO A 265 -23.02 -0.37 -36.17
C PRO A 265 -23.64 0.94 -35.66
N SER A 266 -24.85 1.33 -36.07
CA SER A 266 -25.50 2.55 -35.57
C SER A 266 -26.08 2.38 -34.17
N GLN A 267 -26.37 1.15 -33.76
CA GLN A 267 -26.89 0.80 -32.44
C GLN A 267 -25.86 0.03 -31.61
N ALA A 268 -25.04 -0.79 -32.26
CA ALA A 268 -23.94 -1.56 -31.70
C ALA A 268 -24.23 -2.09 -30.29
N GLU A 269 -25.37 -2.78 -30.21
CA GLU A 269 -25.95 -3.31 -29.00
C GLU A 269 -25.26 -4.60 -28.55
N ILE A 270 -25.43 -4.88 -27.27
CA ILE A 270 -24.99 -6.12 -26.61
C ILE A 270 -26.21 -6.80 -26.00
N TYR A 271 -26.29 -8.11 -26.13
CA TYR A 271 -27.32 -8.92 -25.51
C TYR A 271 -26.77 -9.59 -24.25
N TYR A 272 -27.63 -9.71 -23.24
CA TYR A 272 -27.33 -10.49 -22.05
C TYR A 272 -28.56 -11.24 -21.56
N GLU A 273 -28.34 -12.40 -20.98
CA GLU A 273 -29.41 -13.28 -20.51
C GLU A 273 -29.71 -13.03 -19.03
N LEU A 274 -31.00 -12.82 -18.74
CA LEU A 274 -31.53 -12.78 -17.38
C LEU A 274 -31.72 -14.21 -16.85
N ARG A 275 -31.76 -14.36 -15.52
CA ARG A 275 -31.97 -15.68 -14.88
C ARG A 275 -33.26 -16.42 -15.28
N ASN A 276 -34.25 -15.71 -15.81
CA ASN A 276 -35.49 -16.28 -16.30
C ASN A 276 -35.44 -16.68 -17.79
N GLY A 277 -34.28 -16.59 -18.44
CA GLY A 277 -34.07 -16.92 -19.85
C GLY A 277 -34.50 -15.82 -20.82
N LEU A 278 -34.89 -14.64 -20.33
CA LEU A 278 -35.15 -13.49 -21.19
C LEU A 278 -33.82 -12.85 -21.61
N ILE A 279 -33.75 -12.46 -22.88
CA ILE A 279 -32.63 -11.70 -23.42
C ILE A 279 -32.98 -10.21 -23.34
N GLU A 280 -32.11 -9.44 -22.70
CA GLU A 280 -32.19 -7.99 -22.64
C GLU A 280 -31.05 -7.37 -23.45
N VAL A 281 -31.18 -6.07 -23.72
CA VAL A 281 -30.23 -5.29 -24.50
C VAL A 281 -29.58 -4.20 -23.66
N ALA A 282 -28.29 -3.99 -23.83
CA ALA A 282 -27.56 -2.89 -23.21
C ALA A 282 -26.84 -2.02 -24.25
N TYR A 283 -26.66 -0.76 -23.87
CA TYR A 283 -25.99 0.30 -24.63
C TYR A 283 -24.96 0.97 -23.72
N PRO A 284 -23.94 1.67 -24.26
CA PRO A 284 -22.96 2.36 -23.42
C PRO A 284 -23.62 3.45 -22.58
N THR A 285 -23.67 3.21 -21.27
CA THR A 285 -24.27 4.10 -20.28
C THR A 285 -23.37 4.14 -19.05
N PHE A 286 -23.06 5.34 -18.56
CA PHE A 286 -22.24 5.52 -17.36
C PHE A 286 -22.98 5.03 -16.11
N ILE A 287 -22.25 4.85 -14.99
CA ILE A 287 -22.84 4.35 -13.74
C ILE A 287 -23.90 5.30 -13.15
N ASP A 288 -23.89 6.57 -13.52
CA ASP A 288 -24.89 7.58 -13.13
C ASP A 288 -26.16 7.55 -14.02
N GLY A 289 -26.18 6.70 -15.05
CA GLY A 289 -27.29 6.59 -16.01
C GLY A 289 -27.19 7.49 -17.24
N THR A 290 -26.11 8.26 -17.40
CA THR A 290 -25.88 9.10 -18.58
C THR A 290 -25.55 8.23 -19.80
N ASN A 291 -26.38 8.34 -20.84
CA ASN A 291 -26.21 7.59 -22.09
C ASN A 291 -25.09 8.19 -22.96
N VAL A 292 -24.31 7.31 -23.60
CA VAL A 292 -23.30 7.67 -24.60
C VAL A 292 -23.81 7.26 -25.99
N ASN A 293 -23.30 7.92 -27.04
CA ASN A 293 -23.63 7.57 -28.42
C ASN A 293 -23.45 6.05 -28.63
N PRO A 294 -24.52 5.32 -29.01
CA PRO A 294 -24.46 3.86 -29.12
C PRO A 294 -23.71 3.41 -30.37
N ASN A 295 -23.26 4.31 -31.25
CA ASN A 295 -22.53 3.93 -32.45
C ASN A 295 -21.30 3.06 -32.11
N GLY A 296 -21.06 2.08 -32.97
CA GLY A 296 -20.01 1.08 -32.85
C GLY A 296 -18.73 1.41 -33.59
N MET A 297 -18.77 2.41 -34.47
CA MET A 297 -17.61 2.85 -35.26
C MET A 297 -16.73 3.77 -34.43
N VAL A 298 -15.44 3.46 -34.31
CA VAL A 298 -14.48 4.26 -33.54
C VAL A 298 -14.38 5.70 -34.08
N SER A 299 -14.57 5.87 -35.39
CA SER A 299 -14.59 7.19 -36.04
C SER A 299 -15.78 8.07 -35.63
N GLN A 300 -16.86 7.48 -35.10
CA GLN A 300 -18.06 8.19 -34.66
C GLN A 300 -18.05 8.42 -33.16
N VAL A 301 -17.59 7.43 -32.39
CA VAL A 301 -17.42 7.51 -30.94
C VAL A 301 -16.33 6.55 -30.49
N ASN A 302 -15.36 7.07 -29.73
CA ASN A 302 -14.41 6.25 -29.00
C ASN A 302 -14.95 6.05 -27.58
N ARG A 303 -15.56 4.89 -27.31
CA ARG A 303 -16.22 4.65 -26.04
C ARG A 303 -15.25 4.71 -24.85
N ARG A 304 -14.02 4.19 -24.95
CA ARG A 304 -13.05 4.28 -23.85
C ARG A 304 -12.59 5.70 -23.55
N GLU A 305 -12.52 6.57 -24.56
CA GLU A 305 -12.26 8.00 -24.35
C GLU A 305 -13.41 8.68 -23.58
N GLU A 306 -14.66 8.39 -23.94
CA GLU A 306 -15.83 8.90 -23.20
C GLU A 306 -15.87 8.37 -21.76
N LEU A 307 -15.60 7.08 -21.57
CA LEU A 307 -15.48 6.47 -20.24
C LEU A 307 -14.37 7.14 -19.42
N SER A 308 -13.22 7.39 -20.03
CA SER A 308 -12.11 8.04 -19.34
C SER A 308 -12.49 9.43 -18.83
N LYS A 309 -13.17 10.25 -19.64
CA LYS A 309 -13.61 11.59 -19.23
C LYS A 309 -14.54 11.49 -18.03
N PHE A 310 -15.55 10.62 -18.12
CA PHE A 310 -16.48 10.38 -17.02
C PHE A 310 -15.76 9.95 -15.73
N VAL A 311 -14.89 8.93 -15.80
CA VAL A 311 -14.15 8.45 -14.63
C VAL A 311 -13.30 9.56 -14.02
N THR A 312 -12.56 10.33 -14.83
CA THR A 312 -11.68 11.39 -14.30
C THR A 312 -12.42 12.57 -13.69
N ASP A 313 -13.68 12.81 -14.09
CA ASP A 313 -14.49 13.90 -13.56
C ASP A 313 -15.35 13.49 -12.36
N SER A 314 -15.51 12.19 -12.12
CA SER A 314 -16.45 11.64 -11.14
C SER A 314 -16.01 11.88 -9.69
N LYS A 315 -17.00 11.95 -8.80
CA LYS A 315 -16.78 11.99 -7.35
C LYS A 315 -16.26 10.64 -6.86
N GLU A 316 -16.77 9.57 -7.43
CA GLU A 316 -16.41 8.19 -7.12
C GLU A 316 -14.92 7.93 -7.29
N MET A 317 -14.28 8.46 -8.34
CA MET A 317 -12.84 8.29 -8.53
C MET A 317 -12.03 8.98 -7.41
N GLN A 318 -12.43 10.18 -7.02
CA GLN A 318 -11.75 10.97 -5.97
C GLN A 318 -11.84 10.26 -4.61
N GLU A 319 -13.02 9.75 -4.25
CA GLU A 319 -13.18 9.05 -2.98
C GLU A 319 -12.52 7.66 -3.02
N ALA A 320 -12.60 6.94 -4.14
CA ALA A 320 -11.99 5.61 -4.28
C ALA A 320 -10.47 5.65 -4.08
N ILE A 321 -9.78 6.62 -4.70
CA ILE A 321 -8.33 6.74 -4.53
C ILE A 321 -7.96 7.18 -3.12
N VAL A 322 -8.69 8.11 -2.51
CA VAL A 322 -8.46 8.52 -1.12
C VAL A 322 -8.62 7.33 -0.18
N ASN A 323 -9.70 6.57 -0.32
CA ASN A 323 -9.97 5.39 0.51
C ASN A 323 -8.89 4.30 0.35
N ARG A 324 -8.45 4.07 -0.89
CA ARG A 324 -7.39 3.10 -1.21
C ARG A 324 -6.04 3.51 -0.62
N ILE A 325 -5.63 4.78 -0.79
CA ILE A 325 -4.37 5.27 -0.24
C ILE A 325 -4.44 5.28 1.30
N TRP A 326 -5.56 5.71 1.89
CA TRP A 326 -5.77 5.63 3.33
C TRP A 326 -5.64 4.20 3.85
N GLY A 327 -6.29 3.25 3.17
CA GLY A 327 -6.20 1.82 3.46
C GLY A 327 -4.78 1.28 3.37
N HIS A 328 -3.95 1.76 2.44
CA HIS A 328 -2.53 1.40 2.37
C HIS A 328 -1.75 1.81 3.62
N PHE A 329 -1.98 3.01 4.16
CA PHE A 329 -1.25 3.51 5.34
C PHE A 329 -1.77 2.95 6.66
N PHE A 330 -3.08 2.78 6.80
CA PHE A 330 -3.70 2.30 8.05
C PHE A 330 -4.04 0.80 8.05
N GLY A 331 -3.96 0.12 6.91
CA GLY A 331 -4.38 -1.28 6.73
C GLY A 331 -5.89 -1.47 6.65
N ASN A 332 -6.65 -0.43 6.96
CA ASN A 332 -8.10 -0.39 6.83
C ASN A 332 -8.47 0.94 6.19
N GLY A 333 -9.28 0.90 5.13
CA GLY A 333 -9.90 2.09 4.56
C GLY A 333 -11.07 2.55 5.42
N PHE A 334 -11.76 3.58 4.95
CA PHE A 334 -13.06 4.00 5.49
C PHE A 334 -14.17 2.98 5.23
N THR A 335 -14.01 2.12 4.22
CA THR A 335 -14.92 0.99 3.92
C THR A 335 -14.17 -0.34 3.97
N LYS A 336 -14.91 -1.44 4.14
CA LYS A 336 -14.39 -2.80 4.05
C LYS A 336 -15.36 -3.63 3.20
N PRO A 337 -14.95 -4.14 2.02
CA PRO A 337 -13.68 -3.90 1.32
C PRO A 337 -13.41 -2.42 0.97
N ILE A 338 -12.14 -2.08 0.70
CA ILE A 338 -11.70 -0.72 0.34
C ILE A 338 -12.18 -0.26 -1.05
N ASP A 339 -12.64 -1.20 -1.86
CA ASP A 339 -13.03 -1.01 -3.27
C ASP A 339 -14.49 -1.42 -3.53
N ASP A 340 -15.28 -1.55 -2.48
CA ASP A 340 -16.73 -1.74 -2.52
C ASP A 340 -17.42 -0.62 -1.75
N MET A 341 -17.55 0.53 -2.39
CA MET A 341 -18.15 1.73 -1.83
C MET A 341 -19.59 1.88 -2.35
N GLY A 342 -20.47 2.41 -1.51
CA GLY A 342 -21.83 2.72 -1.91
C GLY A 342 -22.81 2.73 -0.74
N PRO A 343 -24.12 2.88 -1.01
CA PRO A 343 -25.13 2.96 0.03
C PRO A 343 -25.20 1.73 0.95
N HIS A 344 -24.78 0.56 0.46
CA HIS A 344 -24.73 -0.70 1.21
C HIS A 344 -23.48 -0.84 2.10
N ASN A 345 -22.41 -0.11 1.79
CA ASN A 345 -21.15 -0.12 2.53
C ASN A 345 -20.74 1.32 2.88
N ARG A 346 -21.30 1.83 3.98
CA ARG A 346 -21.06 3.21 4.41
C ARG A 346 -19.65 3.38 4.95
N ALA A 347 -18.99 4.44 4.51
CA ALA A 347 -17.70 4.86 5.05
C ALA A 347 -17.78 5.13 6.55
N SER A 348 -16.73 4.80 7.30
CA SER A 348 -16.62 5.07 8.74
C SER A 348 -16.54 6.55 9.07
N HIS A 349 -16.00 7.35 8.15
CA HIS A 349 -15.87 8.81 8.25
C HIS A 349 -16.29 9.44 6.90
N PRO A 350 -17.59 9.46 6.57
CA PRO A 350 -18.05 9.86 5.24
C PRO A 350 -17.79 11.34 4.91
N GLU A 351 -17.87 12.23 5.90
CA GLU A 351 -17.57 13.65 5.75
C GLU A 351 -16.07 13.85 5.46
N LEU A 352 -15.19 13.18 6.21
CA LEU A 352 -13.76 13.24 5.99
C LEU A 352 -13.36 12.69 4.61
N LEU A 353 -13.96 11.57 4.20
CA LEU A 353 -13.70 10.97 2.89
C LEU A 353 -14.11 11.91 1.75
N THR A 354 -15.30 12.53 1.84
CA THR A 354 -15.76 13.51 0.85
C THR A 354 -14.81 14.71 0.81
N TYR A 355 -14.46 15.28 1.97
CA TYR A 355 -13.54 16.41 2.08
C TYR A 355 -12.17 16.11 1.45
N LEU A 356 -11.55 14.98 1.80
CA LEU A 356 -10.26 14.59 1.24
C LEU A 356 -10.32 14.35 -0.27
N GLY A 357 -11.44 13.82 -0.78
CA GLY A 357 -11.65 13.67 -2.22
C GLY A 357 -11.64 15.02 -2.95
N GLU A 358 -12.36 16.01 -2.43
CA GLU A 358 -12.43 17.37 -2.98
C GLU A 358 -11.06 18.08 -2.90
N GLU A 359 -10.38 18.01 -1.76
CA GLU A 359 -9.05 18.58 -1.58
C GLU A 359 -8.01 17.91 -2.48
N PHE A 360 -8.10 16.58 -2.65
CA PHE A 360 -7.20 15.85 -3.55
C PHE A 360 -7.38 16.29 -5.02
N ARG A 361 -8.63 16.49 -5.46
CA ARG A 361 -8.93 17.09 -6.77
C ARG A 361 -8.38 18.51 -6.86
N GLY A 362 -8.59 19.33 -5.83
CA GLY A 362 -8.08 20.71 -5.75
C GLY A 362 -6.55 20.77 -5.81
N ALA A 363 -5.87 19.77 -5.26
CA ALA A 363 -4.42 19.58 -5.33
C ALA A 363 -3.93 18.94 -6.64
N SER A 364 -4.75 18.96 -7.70
CA SER A 364 -4.45 18.38 -9.02
C SER A 364 -4.07 16.90 -8.95
N PHE A 365 -4.78 16.13 -8.11
CA PHE A 365 -4.60 14.69 -7.97
C PHE A 365 -3.15 14.26 -7.64
N ASN A 366 -2.44 15.09 -6.88
CA ASN A 366 -1.05 14.85 -6.50
C ASN A 366 -0.94 13.84 -5.35
N ILE A 367 -0.61 12.58 -5.67
CA ILE A 367 -0.52 11.48 -4.70
C ILE A 367 0.43 11.81 -3.54
N LYS A 368 1.54 12.51 -3.78
CA LYS A 368 2.50 12.88 -2.72
C LYS A 368 1.90 13.85 -1.70
N GLU A 369 1.00 14.74 -2.12
CA GLU A 369 0.29 15.63 -1.19
C GLU A 369 -0.66 14.84 -0.28
N LEU A 370 -1.43 13.90 -0.84
CA LEU A 370 -2.29 13.03 -0.06
C LEU A 370 -1.51 12.18 0.95
N ILE A 371 -0.38 11.59 0.53
CA ILE A 371 0.53 10.86 1.43
C ILE A 371 1.00 11.76 2.58
N LYS A 372 1.37 13.01 2.27
CA LYS A 372 1.82 13.98 3.27
C LYS A 372 0.73 14.28 4.30
N TRP A 373 -0.51 14.51 3.87
CA TRP A 373 -1.62 14.78 4.79
C TRP A 373 -1.90 13.60 5.72
N ILE A 374 -1.91 12.39 5.17
CA ILE A 374 -2.16 11.16 5.93
C ILE A 374 -1.05 10.92 6.96
N THR A 375 0.22 10.94 6.53
CA THR A 375 1.36 10.58 7.39
C THR A 375 1.69 11.61 8.48
N LEU A 376 1.24 12.85 8.31
CA LEU A 376 1.35 13.91 9.31
C LEU A 376 0.14 14.03 10.23
N SER A 377 -0.93 13.26 10.00
CA SER A 377 -2.10 13.23 10.89
C SER A 377 -1.77 12.67 12.27
N GLN A 378 -2.53 13.14 13.27
CA GLN A 378 -2.48 12.64 14.65
C GLN A 378 -2.75 11.14 14.70
N ALA A 379 -3.80 10.68 14.00
CA ALA A 379 -4.20 9.27 13.96
C ALA A 379 -3.06 8.37 13.46
N TYR A 380 -2.39 8.78 12.38
CA TYR A 380 -1.21 8.07 11.88
C TYR A 380 0.00 8.19 12.82
N GLY A 381 0.06 9.23 13.65
CA GLY A 381 1.09 9.43 14.67
C GLY A 381 0.91 8.63 15.96
N LEU A 382 -0.20 7.91 16.13
CA LEU A 382 -0.48 7.15 17.36
C LEU A 382 0.36 5.87 17.45
N SER A 383 0.63 5.41 18.67
CA SER A 383 1.23 4.11 18.91
C SER A 383 0.27 2.98 18.55
N SER A 384 0.80 1.82 18.17
CA SER A 384 0.00 0.60 17.99
C SER A 384 -0.40 -0.09 19.29
N LYS A 385 0.08 0.38 20.45
CA LYS A 385 -0.25 -0.21 21.75
C LYS A 385 -1.70 0.10 22.12
N ILE A 386 -2.52 -0.94 22.13
CA ILE A 386 -3.91 -0.89 22.61
C ILE A 386 -3.91 -0.56 24.11
N THR A 387 -4.88 0.27 24.51
CA THR A 387 -5.16 0.69 25.86
C THR A 387 -6.60 0.30 26.23
N LYS A 388 -6.94 0.33 27.53
CA LYS A 388 -8.33 0.11 27.97
C LYS A 388 -9.32 1.13 27.39
N GLY A 389 -8.83 2.31 26.99
CA GLY A 389 -9.67 3.38 26.46
C GLY A 389 -10.03 3.22 24.97
N ASN A 390 -9.38 2.29 24.26
CA ASN A 390 -9.58 2.09 22.82
C ASN A 390 -9.59 0.63 22.37
N GLU A 391 -9.64 -0.33 23.28
CA GLU A 391 -9.76 -1.77 22.96
C GLU A 391 -11.03 -2.14 22.18
N VAL A 392 -12.05 -1.27 22.22
CA VAL A 392 -13.29 -1.42 21.44
C VAL A 392 -13.10 -1.10 19.94
N ASP A 393 -12.03 -0.39 19.57
CA ASP A 393 -11.73 -0.09 18.16
C ASP A 393 -10.96 -1.25 17.53
N ASP A 394 -11.65 -2.34 17.20
CA ASP A 394 -11.05 -3.53 16.61
C ASP A 394 -11.67 -3.89 15.25
N PRO A 395 -11.04 -3.48 14.13
CA PRO A 395 -11.50 -3.84 12.79
C PRO A 395 -11.41 -5.34 12.46
N THR A 396 -10.67 -6.14 13.25
CA THR A 396 -10.48 -7.57 12.98
C THR A 396 -11.74 -8.38 13.26
N ILE A 397 -12.62 -7.90 14.16
CA ILE A 397 -13.92 -8.50 14.45
C ILE A 397 -15.04 -8.00 13.53
N GLY A 398 -14.72 -7.20 12.52
CA GLY A 398 -15.66 -6.72 11.50
C GLY A 398 -16.28 -5.35 11.78
N GLU A 399 -15.85 -4.66 12.84
CA GLU A 399 -16.27 -3.28 13.08
C GLU A 399 -15.56 -2.30 12.13
N SER A 400 -16.21 -1.17 11.81
CA SER A 400 -15.54 -0.13 11.02
C SER A 400 -14.43 0.53 11.85
N PRO A 401 -13.28 0.91 11.26
CA PRO A 401 -12.17 1.49 12.00
C PRO A 401 -12.48 2.89 12.53
N LYS A 402 -12.03 3.18 13.76
CA LYS A 402 -12.09 4.51 14.42
C LYS A 402 -10.71 5.17 14.48
N PHE A 403 -9.65 4.47 14.04
CA PHE A 403 -8.27 4.97 13.95
C PHE A 403 -7.72 5.51 15.27
N SER A 404 -8.16 4.94 16.39
CA SER A 404 -7.78 5.36 17.76
C SER A 404 -6.40 4.88 18.20
N HIS A 405 -5.74 4.07 17.37
CA HIS A 405 -4.37 3.61 17.48
C HIS A 405 -3.90 3.18 16.10
N PHE A 406 -2.60 2.98 15.92
CA PHE A 406 -2.10 2.43 14.67
C PHE A 406 -2.37 0.92 14.63
N TYR A 407 -3.13 0.46 13.64
CA TYR A 407 -3.38 -0.97 13.47
C TYR A 407 -2.09 -1.66 13.00
N LEU A 408 -1.69 -2.71 13.70
CA LEU A 408 -0.51 -3.50 13.32
C LEU A 408 -0.70 -4.10 11.93
N ARG A 409 0.31 -3.97 11.08
CA ARG A 409 0.31 -4.54 9.73
C ARG A 409 1.52 -5.40 9.52
N GLN A 410 1.35 -6.48 8.79
CA GLN A 410 2.49 -7.24 8.30
C GLN A 410 3.12 -6.51 7.12
N MET A 411 4.44 -6.60 7.02
CA MET A 411 5.14 -6.19 5.82
C MET A 411 4.70 -7.06 4.64
N ASP A 412 4.56 -6.43 3.47
CA ASP A 412 4.51 -7.17 2.22
C ASP A 412 5.84 -7.88 1.97
N ALA A 413 5.81 -8.93 1.14
CA ALA A 413 7.02 -9.67 0.77
C ALA A 413 8.08 -8.74 0.16
N GLU A 414 7.66 -7.78 -0.66
CA GLU A 414 8.55 -6.78 -1.25
C GLU A 414 9.16 -5.85 -0.20
N GLN A 415 8.38 -5.38 0.78
CA GLN A 415 8.90 -4.56 1.87
C GLN A 415 9.91 -5.33 2.73
N LEU A 416 9.63 -6.60 3.00
CA LEU A 416 10.53 -7.49 3.74
C LEU A 416 11.85 -7.66 3.00
N TYR A 417 11.81 -7.92 1.68
CA TYR A 417 13.01 -8.01 0.85
C TYR A 417 13.88 -6.75 0.98
N GLU A 418 13.31 -5.59 0.67
CA GLU A 418 14.06 -4.32 0.66
C GLU A 418 14.59 -3.98 2.07
N SER A 419 13.81 -4.28 3.10
CA SER A 419 14.22 -4.10 4.50
C SER A 419 15.40 -4.99 4.89
N LEU A 420 15.42 -6.24 4.44
CA LEU A 420 16.58 -7.12 4.63
C LEU A 420 17.83 -6.57 3.93
N ILE A 421 17.68 -6.02 2.72
CA ILE A 421 18.83 -5.46 1.99
C ILE A 421 19.43 -4.23 2.70
N VAL A 422 18.57 -3.41 3.32
CA VAL A 422 19.02 -2.23 4.08
C VAL A 422 19.59 -2.62 5.44
N ALA A 423 18.90 -3.47 6.20
CA ALA A 423 19.35 -3.92 7.53
C ALA A 423 20.73 -4.62 7.49
N THR A 424 21.04 -5.29 6.37
CA THR A 424 22.28 -6.06 6.17
C THR A 424 23.38 -5.30 5.44
N GLN A 425 23.08 -4.07 5.01
CA GLN A 425 23.93 -3.26 4.13
C GLN A 425 24.28 -3.91 2.78
N ALA A 426 23.55 -4.95 2.37
CA ALA A 426 23.77 -5.64 1.09
C ALA A 426 23.50 -4.74 -0.13
N HIS A 427 22.79 -3.61 0.02
CA HIS A 427 22.63 -2.61 -1.04
C HIS A 427 23.96 -1.97 -1.47
N LYS A 428 24.95 -1.86 -0.58
CA LYS A 428 26.22 -1.16 -0.86
C LYS A 428 27.11 -1.89 -1.87
N THR A 429 26.84 -3.16 -2.13
CA THR A 429 27.61 -4.01 -3.03
C THR A 429 26.88 -4.33 -4.34
N ARG A 430 25.65 -3.83 -4.53
CA ARG A 430 24.80 -4.21 -5.67
C ARG A 430 25.01 -3.35 -6.91
N ALA A 431 24.91 -4.02 -8.04
CA ALA A 431 25.02 -3.49 -9.40
C ALA A 431 23.75 -2.69 -9.82
N ASP A 432 23.63 -2.41 -11.12
CA ASP A 432 22.56 -1.59 -11.70
C ASP A 432 21.13 -2.07 -11.34
N TYR A 433 20.16 -1.16 -11.41
CA TYR A 433 18.77 -1.37 -11.04
C TYR A 433 18.11 -2.62 -11.65
N ALA A 434 18.35 -2.90 -12.94
CA ALA A 434 17.75 -4.04 -13.64
C ALA A 434 18.16 -5.37 -13.01
N GLU A 435 19.41 -5.48 -12.55
CA GLU A 435 19.89 -6.65 -11.83
C GLU A 435 19.22 -6.78 -10.46
N GLN A 436 19.03 -5.67 -9.75
CA GLN A 436 18.34 -5.67 -8.45
C GLN A 436 16.90 -6.14 -8.58
N GLU A 437 16.17 -5.64 -9.59
CA GLU A 437 14.78 -6.02 -9.83
C GLU A 437 14.66 -7.49 -10.28
N ARG A 438 15.62 -7.98 -11.08
CA ARG A 438 15.70 -9.40 -11.46
C ARG A 438 15.89 -10.29 -10.24
N MET A 439 16.84 -9.95 -9.37
CA MET A 439 17.13 -10.70 -8.14
C MET A 439 15.94 -10.67 -7.17
N LYS A 440 15.28 -9.52 -7.04
CA LYS A 440 14.03 -9.39 -6.28
C LYS A 440 12.94 -10.29 -6.85
N SER A 441 12.72 -10.26 -8.16
CA SER A 441 11.72 -11.08 -8.85
C SER A 441 11.99 -12.58 -8.66
N MET A 442 13.25 -13.02 -8.77
CA MET A 442 13.64 -14.41 -8.50
C MET A 442 13.36 -14.82 -7.05
N TRP A 443 13.63 -13.94 -6.09
CA TRP A 443 13.32 -14.19 -4.69
C TRP A 443 11.80 -14.22 -4.44
N MET A 444 11.04 -13.33 -5.07
CA MET A 444 9.57 -13.27 -5.02
C MET A 444 8.89 -14.53 -5.54
N GLN A 445 9.39 -15.12 -6.63
CA GLN A 445 8.82 -16.34 -7.21
C GLN A 445 8.71 -17.50 -6.21
N GLN A 446 9.61 -17.54 -5.21
CA GLN A 446 9.60 -18.56 -4.17
C GLN A 446 8.39 -18.43 -3.22
N PHE A 447 7.84 -17.22 -3.06
CA PHE A 447 6.60 -16.97 -2.31
C PHE A 447 5.36 -17.26 -3.12
N THR A 448 5.36 -16.90 -4.41
CA THR A 448 4.21 -17.11 -5.29
C THR A 448 3.95 -18.58 -5.60
N ILE A 449 4.99 -19.35 -5.93
CA ILE A 449 4.87 -20.77 -6.33
C ILE A 449 4.48 -21.67 -5.14
N ALA A 450 4.94 -21.33 -3.94
CA ALA A 450 4.70 -22.15 -2.75
C ALA A 450 3.31 -21.97 -2.12
N PHE A 451 2.61 -20.87 -2.43
CA PHE A 451 1.40 -20.46 -1.67
C PHE A 451 0.26 -19.92 -2.51
N GLY A 452 0.31 -20.11 -3.84
CA GLY A 452 -0.70 -19.71 -4.83
C GLY A 452 -1.93 -19.01 -4.27
N THR A 453 -1.90 -17.68 -4.22
CA THR A 453 -3.13 -16.91 -3.98
C THR A 453 -3.98 -17.01 -5.24
N ASP A 454 -4.94 -17.92 -5.21
CA ASP A 454 -5.74 -18.36 -6.37
C ASP A 454 -6.76 -17.32 -6.87
N GLU A 455 -6.79 -16.10 -6.33
CA GLU A 455 -7.89 -15.15 -6.62
C GLU A 455 -7.45 -13.71 -6.92
N GLY A 456 -6.24 -13.49 -7.45
CA GLY A 456 -5.84 -12.14 -7.89
C GLY A 456 -5.94 -11.08 -6.78
N ASP A 457 -5.82 -11.52 -5.52
CA ASP A 457 -5.92 -10.69 -4.33
C ASP A 457 -4.73 -9.71 -4.28
N GLU A 458 -5.02 -8.47 -3.90
CA GLU A 458 -4.03 -7.40 -3.79
C GLU A 458 -3.14 -7.61 -2.55
N ALA A 459 -3.71 -8.23 -1.51
CA ALA A 459 -3.03 -8.49 -0.25
C ALA A 459 -2.25 -9.82 -0.28
N THR A 460 -0.94 -9.74 -0.04
CA THR A 460 -0.17 -10.88 0.51
C THR A 460 0.41 -10.42 1.82
N THR A 461 -0.44 -10.29 2.82
CA THR A 461 0.07 -10.24 4.18
C THR A 461 0.99 -11.46 4.36
N PHE A 462 2.23 -11.22 4.81
CA PHE A 462 3.15 -12.31 5.16
C PHE A 462 2.54 -13.03 6.36
N ASN A 463 1.63 -13.98 6.09
CA ASN A 463 0.77 -14.62 7.08
C ASN A 463 1.54 -15.49 8.10
N GLY A 464 2.88 -15.44 8.08
CA GLY A 464 3.75 -16.21 8.96
C GLY A 464 3.53 -17.71 8.80
N THR A 465 3.12 -18.16 7.62
CA THR A 465 2.89 -19.59 7.37
C THR A 465 4.18 -20.35 7.66
N ILE A 466 4.06 -21.62 8.08
CA ILE A 466 5.23 -22.44 8.44
C ILE A 466 6.31 -22.41 7.35
N PRO A 467 6.01 -22.54 6.04
CA PRO A 467 7.06 -22.51 5.03
C PRO A 467 7.61 -21.10 4.76
N GLN A 468 6.83 -20.03 4.94
CA GLN A 468 7.33 -18.64 4.91
C GLN A 468 8.33 -18.38 6.05
N ALA A 469 8.01 -18.84 7.26
CA ALA A 469 8.91 -18.76 8.41
C ALA A 469 10.17 -19.63 8.20
N LEU A 470 10.03 -20.85 7.68
CA LEU A 470 11.18 -21.72 7.36
C LEU A 470 12.09 -21.13 6.27
N MET A 471 11.51 -20.45 5.28
CA MET A 471 12.25 -19.74 4.24
C MET A 471 13.01 -18.55 4.82
N MET A 472 12.42 -17.80 5.76
CA MET A 472 13.14 -16.78 6.51
C MET A 472 14.25 -17.38 7.39
N PHE A 473 14.01 -18.53 8.04
CA PHE A 473 15.01 -19.12 8.93
C PHE A 473 16.23 -19.67 8.18
N ASN A 474 16.01 -20.22 6.97
CA ASN A 474 17.01 -21.02 6.26
C ASN A 474 17.36 -20.51 4.86
N GLY A 475 16.71 -19.44 4.38
CA GLY A 475 16.90 -18.90 3.05
C GLY A 475 18.29 -18.29 2.85
N ASP A 476 18.76 -18.32 1.61
CA ASP A 476 20.10 -17.84 1.26
C ASP A 476 20.29 -16.36 1.59
N LEU A 477 19.23 -15.56 1.50
CA LEU A 477 19.25 -14.15 1.88
C LEU A 477 19.62 -13.96 3.35
N ILE A 478 19.06 -14.76 4.25
CA ILE A 478 19.32 -14.67 5.70
C ILE A 478 20.67 -15.30 6.05
N LYS A 479 21.06 -16.39 5.37
CA LYS A 479 22.40 -16.97 5.53
C LYS A 479 23.51 -16.00 5.13
N GLU A 480 23.35 -15.30 4.02
CA GLU A 480 24.32 -14.32 3.55
C GLU A 480 24.32 -13.07 4.45
N ALA A 481 23.14 -12.58 4.82
CA ALA A 481 22.94 -11.48 5.77
C ALA A 481 23.66 -11.70 7.12
N THR A 482 23.59 -12.92 7.63
CA THR A 482 24.14 -13.29 8.94
C THR A 482 25.53 -13.92 8.84
N SER A 483 26.16 -13.89 7.67
CA SER A 483 27.50 -14.44 7.44
C SER A 483 28.54 -13.80 8.34
N VAL A 484 29.45 -14.60 8.88
CA VAL A 484 30.60 -14.17 9.70
C VAL A 484 31.93 -14.21 8.93
N LYS A 485 31.89 -14.44 7.61
CA LYS A 485 33.09 -14.47 6.77
C LYS A 485 33.76 -13.09 6.75
N PRO A 486 35.10 -13.02 6.65
CA PRO A 486 35.80 -11.74 6.49
C PRO A 486 35.20 -10.88 5.38
N GLY A 487 34.95 -9.60 5.67
CA GLY A 487 34.29 -8.67 4.75
C GLY A 487 32.77 -8.65 4.84
N SER A 488 32.13 -9.51 5.62
CA SER A 488 30.70 -9.44 5.89
C SER A 488 30.33 -8.29 6.83
N PHE A 489 29.05 -7.94 6.86
CA PHE A 489 28.50 -6.93 7.78
C PHE A 489 28.76 -7.29 9.25
N ILE A 490 28.49 -8.53 9.66
CA ILE A 490 28.72 -8.99 11.04
C ILE A 490 30.20 -9.02 11.39
N ALA A 491 31.07 -9.47 10.48
CA ALA A 491 32.51 -9.48 10.72
C ALA A 491 33.05 -8.04 10.90
N THR A 492 32.51 -7.08 10.15
CA THR A 492 32.87 -5.67 10.26
C THR A 492 32.45 -5.09 11.61
N LEU A 493 31.22 -5.38 12.08
CA LEU A 493 30.75 -4.94 13.39
C LEU A 493 31.56 -5.55 14.54
N ALA A 494 31.88 -6.85 14.45
CA ALA A 494 32.66 -7.55 15.47
C ALA A 494 34.09 -7.03 15.61
N ALA A 495 34.65 -6.43 14.56
CA ALA A 495 36.03 -5.92 14.55
C ALA A 495 36.20 -4.56 15.25
N ASN A 496 35.10 -3.87 15.63
CA ASN A 496 35.15 -2.52 16.20
C ASN A 496 35.63 -2.44 17.67
N GLY A 497 35.97 -3.58 18.30
CA GLY A 497 36.76 -3.62 19.54
C GLY A 497 35.99 -3.37 20.84
N ASP A 498 34.66 -3.24 20.80
CA ASP A 498 33.79 -3.24 21.98
C ASP A 498 33.44 -4.67 22.41
N ASP A 499 32.91 -4.84 23.62
CA ASP A 499 32.40 -6.13 24.14
C ASP A 499 31.10 -6.60 23.45
N GLY A 500 30.88 -6.16 22.21
CA GLY A 500 29.71 -6.39 21.39
C GLY A 500 28.52 -5.47 21.71
N LYS A 501 28.59 -4.60 22.71
CA LYS A 501 27.42 -3.78 23.14
C LYS A 501 26.99 -2.74 22.11
N GLU A 502 27.91 -1.99 21.52
CA GLU A 502 27.56 -1.02 20.46
C GLU A 502 27.16 -1.77 19.19
N ALA A 503 27.81 -2.90 18.88
CA ALA A 503 27.36 -3.77 17.80
C ALA A 503 25.91 -4.25 18.00
N ILE A 504 25.53 -4.72 19.19
CA ILE A 504 24.15 -5.10 19.52
C ILE A 504 23.20 -3.91 19.35
N ARG A 505 23.56 -2.72 19.85
CA ARG A 505 22.75 -1.50 19.66
C ARG A 505 22.55 -1.20 18.18
N HIS A 506 23.61 -1.32 17.37
CA HIS A 506 23.55 -1.12 15.94
C HIS A 506 22.60 -2.13 15.26
N LEU A 507 22.66 -3.41 15.62
CA LEU A 507 21.78 -4.45 15.07
C LEU A 507 20.30 -4.18 15.37
N TYR A 508 19.98 -3.74 16.59
CA TYR A 508 18.62 -3.34 16.96
C TYR A 508 18.14 -2.11 16.18
N MET A 509 19.00 -1.10 16.03
CA MET A 509 18.68 0.09 15.22
C MET A 509 18.51 -0.26 13.74
N ALA A 510 19.31 -1.17 13.19
CA ALA A 510 19.26 -1.57 11.78
C ALA A 510 18.05 -2.45 11.45
N THR A 511 17.53 -3.20 12.41
CA THR A 511 16.41 -4.14 12.20
C THR A 511 15.07 -3.55 12.60
N VAL A 512 14.91 -3.21 13.88
CA VAL A 512 13.64 -2.78 14.49
C VAL A 512 13.60 -1.28 14.78
N ALA A 513 14.58 -0.53 14.29
CA ALA A 513 14.64 0.94 14.39
C ALA A 513 14.59 1.50 15.81
N ARG A 514 14.96 0.75 16.85
CA ARG A 514 15.00 1.26 18.23
C ARG A 514 16.21 0.75 18.97
N ARG A 515 16.49 1.35 20.12
CA ARG A 515 17.49 0.82 21.04
C ARG A 515 16.95 -0.42 21.77
N PRO A 516 17.81 -1.40 22.09
CA PRO A 516 17.43 -2.51 22.94
C PRO A 516 17.08 -2.00 24.34
N THR A 517 16.06 -2.61 24.93
CA THR A 517 15.73 -2.45 26.34
C THR A 517 16.84 -3.04 27.23
N LYS A 518 16.79 -2.75 28.54
CA LYS A 518 17.75 -3.31 29.50
C LYS A 518 17.72 -4.84 29.52
N ASN A 519 16.53 -5.42 29.44
CA ASN A 519 16.34 -6.88 29.45
C ASN A 519 16.88 -7.52 28.17
N GLU A 520 16.64 -6.91 27.01
CA GLU A 520 17.18 -7.35 25.72
C GLU A 520 18.70 -7.26 25.68
N MET A 521 19.27 -6.15 26.19
CA MET A 521 20.72 -6.00 26.30
C MET A 521 21.33 -7.05 27.25
N GLN A 522 20.65 -7.39 28.33
CA GLN A 522 21.08 -8.46 29.24
C GLN A 522 21.01 -9.83 28.56
N ALA A 523 19.93 -10.14 27.85
CA ALA A 523 19.77 -11.39 27.11
C ALA A 523 20.85 -11.55 26.02
N ALA A 524 21.10 -10.49 25.25
CA ALA A 524 22.16 -10.46 24.24
C ALA A 524 23.55 -10.61 24.89
N GLY A 525 23.79 -10.01 26.06
CA GLY A 525 25.03 -10.19 26.81
C GLY A 525 25.27 -11.62 27.28
N ILE A 526 24.21 -12.36 27.65
CA ILE A 526 24.29 -13.78 28.00
C ILE A 526 24.70 -14.62 26.78
N LEU A 527 24.14 -14.31 25.60
CA LEU A 527 24.53 -14.93 24.33
C LEU A 527 26.00 -14.66 23.98
N VAL A 528 26.48 -13.42 24.14
CA VAL A 528 27.90 -13.10 23.92
C VAL A 528 28.81 -13.91 24.86
N ALA A 529 28.42 -14.04 26.13
CA ALA A 529 29.17 -14.82 27.11
C ALA A 529 29.19 -16.33 26.79
N SER A 530 28.09 -16.89 26.26
CA SER A 530 28.01 -18.33 25.93
C SER A 530 28.93 -18.72 24.77
N HIS A 531 29.23 -17.78 23.86
CA HIS A 531 30.15 -17.95 22.72
C HIS A 531 31.63 -17.83 23.08
N LYS A 532 31.99 -17.75 24.38
CA LYS A 532 33.37 -17.84 24.90
C LYS A 532 34.39 -16.90 24.21
N GLY A 533 33.96 -15.68 23.87
CA GLY A 533 34.80 -14.67 23.23
C GLY A 533 34.75 -14.65 21.69
N ASN A 534 33.94 -15.50 21.06
CA ASN A 534 33.63 -15.35 19.63
C ASN A 534 32.49 -14.35 19.42
N THR A 535 32.84 -13.06 19.44
CA THR A 535 31.89 -11.95 19.27
C THR A 535 31.13 -12.04 17.94
N ALA A 536 31.78 -12.45 16.85
CA ALA A 536 31.13 -12.55 15.54
C ALA A 536 30.01 -13.61 15.53
N ALA A 537 30.24 -14.79 16.12
CA ALA A 537 29.21 -15.83 16.24
C ALA A 537 28.05 -15.38 17.14
N ALA A 538 28.33 -14.67 18.24
CA ALA A 538 27.29 -14.13 19.10
C ALA A 538 26.42 -13.08 18.39
N LEU A 539 27.04 -12.17 17.63
CA LEU A 539 26.34 -11.16 16.85
C LEU A 539 25.52 -11.79 15.72
N GLN A 540 26.02 -12.88 15.11
CA GLN A 540 25.27 -13.67 14.13
C GLN A 540 23.95 -14.19 14.73
N ASP A 541 23.99 -14.80 15.92
CA ASP A 541 22.78 -15.32 16.58
C ASP A 541 21.80 -14.20 16.97
N VAL A 542 22.31 -13.10 17.52
CA VAL A 542 21.49 -11.92 17.88
C VAL A 542 20.83 -11.35 16.64
N PHE A 543 21.57 -11.19 15.54
CA PHE A 543 21.02 -10.64 14.30
C PHE A 543 20.00 -11.58 13.68
N TRP A 544 20.29 -12.89 13.65
CA TRP A 544 19.34 -13.89 13.18
C TRP A 544 18.03 -13.84 13.98
N ALA A 545 18.11 -13.72 15.32
CA ALA A 545 16.93 -13.61 16.17
C ALA A 545 16.11 -12.34 15.89
N LEU A 546 16.77 -11.21 15.64
CA LEU A 546 16.10 -9.95 15.30
C LEU A 546 15.40 -10.02 13.95
N LEU A 547 16.07 -10.49 12.90
CA LEU A 547 15.52 -10.61 11.54
C LEU A 547 14.34 -11.57 11.45
N ASN A 548 14.24 -12.50 12.41
CA ASN A 548 13.18 -13.50 12.50
C ASN A 548 12.16 -13.20 13.60
N SER A 549 12.21 -12.01 14.21
CA SER A 549 11.26 -11.59 15.23
C SER A 549 9.95 -11.08 14.62
N ASN A 550 8.84 -11.23 15.37
CA ASN A 550 7.56 -10.64 14.98
C ASN A 550 7.66 -9.12 14.81
N GLU A 551 8.44 -8.44 15.64
CA GLU A 551 8.62 -6.99 15.55
C GLU A 551 9.28 -6.56 14.23
N PHE A 552 10.20 -7.38 13.69
CA PHE A 552 10.83 -7.06 12.42
C PHE A 552 9.85 -7.13 11.25
N ILE A 553 8.99 -8.14 11.20
CA ILE A 553 8.03 -8.35 10.10
C ILE A 553 6.76 -7.50 10.23
N LEU A 554 6.57 -6.77 11.34
CA LEU A 554 5.42 -5.91 11.59
C LEU A 554 5.77 -4.43 11.40
N ASN A 555 4.90 -3.73 10.67
CA ASN A 555 4.74 -2.29 10.74
C ASN A 555 3.81 -1.95 11.91
N HIS A 556 4.31 -1.13 12.83
CA HIS A 556 3.73 -0.93 14.15
C HIS A 556 3.73 0.53 14.58
#